data_AF-A0A2N9MD19-F1
#
_entry.id   AF-A0A2N9MD19-F1
#
_cell.length_a   1.000
_cell.length_b   1.000
_cell.length_c   1.000
_cell.angle_alpha   90.00
_cell.angle_beta   90.00
_cell.angle_gamma   90.00
#
_symmetry.space_group_name_H-M   'P 1'
#
loop_
_entity.id
_entity.type
_entity.pdbx_description
1 polymer ?
#
loop_
_entity_poly.entity_id
_entity_poly.type
_entity_poly.pdbx_seq_one_letter_code
_entity_poly.pdbx_strand_id
1 'polypeptide(L)'
;MIVDQNLAAKAFPHESAVGKRLLARVNTPESEWYQVIGVVQHQRHETLAADGREGMLFTDGNFGAVARWMLRTDGDPSRLVPLVRDEVAKFDKRLAVSELTPMRTFIDRAQAQTRFALILISIFGVIAVLLAAVGLYGVLSDSVRQRTAEIGLRMALGAEPVSILQLVVGQGLRLSAAGIVCGILAALSLTSVMSSMLVGVAPHDAVTFAAIAVLFFAIAAFACWLPARRAAGLDPTTALREE
;
A
#
# COMPACT_ATOMS: atom_id res chain seq x y z
N MET A 1 -2.14 11.73 -35.78
CA MET A 1 -2.38 10.87 -34.60
C MET A 1 -1.50 11.36 -33.45
N ILE A 2 -2.01 11.34 -32.23
CA ILE A 2 -1.21 11.55 -31.02
C ILE A 2 -1.02 10.19 -30.36
N VAL A 3 0.17 9.91 -29.84
CA VAL A 3 0.48 8.61 -29.23
C VAL A 3 0.84 8.76 -27.76
N ASP A 4 0.61 7.68 -27.02
CA ASP A 4 1.07 7.53 -25.65
C ASP A 4 2.60 7.48 -25.56
N GLN A 5 3.18 8.01 -24.48
CA GLN A 5 4.62 8.00 -24.23
C GLN A 5 5.22 6.59 -24.22
N ASN A 6 4.52 5.60 -23.66
CA ASN A 6 4.98 4.22 -23.64
C ASN A 6 4.95 3.60 -25.04
N LEU A 7 3.94 3.94 -25.85
CA LEU A 7 3.88 3.52 -27.26
C LEU A 7 5.02 4.14 -28.07
N ALA A 8 5.28 5.43 -27.86
CA ALA A 8 6.37 6.15 -28.51
C ALA A 8 7.72 5.53 -28.19
N ALA A 9 7.98 5.25 -26.90
CA ALA A 9 9.23 4.63 -26.46
C ALA A 9 9.42 3.20 -27.00
N LYS A 10 8.34 2.42 -27.11
CA LYS A 10 8.39 1.05 -27.66
C LYS A 10 8.56 1.03 -29.18
N ALA A 11 7.83 1.88 -29.91
CA ALA A 11 7.86 1.90 -31.36
C ALA A 11 9.11 2.59 -31.92
N PHE A 12 9.65 3.57 -31.20
CA PHE A 12 10.83 4.34 -31.61
C PHE A 12 11.82 4.49 -30.45
N PRO A 13 12.56 3.43 -30.11
CA PRO A 13 13.55 3.48 -29.03
C PRO A 13 14.59 4.58 -29.29
N HIS A 14 14.88 5.39 -28.28
CA HIS A 14 15.90 6.47 -28.31
C HIS A 14 15.70 7.57 -29.34
N GLU A 15 14.55 7.65 -30.01
CA GLU A 15 14.28 8.65 -31.04
C GLU A 15 12.92 9.34 -30.82
N SER A 16 12.79 10.56 -31.34
CA SER A 16 11.50 11.25 -31.32
C SER A 16 10.49 10.52 -32.20
N ALA A 17 9.32 10.22 -31.64
CA ALA A 17 8.20 9.65 -32.38
C ALA A 17 7.51 10.68 -33.29
N VAL A 18 7.62 11.97 -32.98
CA VAL A 18 6.95 13.05 -33.72
C VAL A 18 7.52 13.13 -35.14
N GLY A 19 6.63 13.23 -36.13
CA GLY A 19 6.96 13.27 -37.54
C GLY A 19 7.04 11.89 -38.21
N LYS A 20 7.17 10.81 -37.42
CA LYS A 20 7.20 9.43 -37.93
C LYS A 20 5.80 8.90 -38.23
N ARG A 21 5.74 7.78 -38.96
CA ARG A 21 4.48 7.13 -39.33
C ARG A 21 4.35 5.79 -38.63
N LEU A 22 3.14 5.47 -38.20
CA LEU A 22 2.77 4.18 -37.65
C LEU A 22 1.63 3.60 -38.48
N LEU A 23 1.69 2.30 -38.70
CA LEU A 23 0.63 1.56 -39.35
C LEU A 23 -0.41 1.20 -38.29
N ALA A 24 -1.62 1.75 -38.42
CA ALA A 24 -2.70 1.51 -37.47
C ALA A 24 -4.00 1.20 -38.20
N ARG A 25 -4.81 0.34 -37.59
CA ARG A 25 -6.15 0.02 -38.06
C ARG A 25 -7.15 0.64 -37.10
N VAL A 26 -7.88 1.65 -37.56
CA VAL A 26 -8.71 2.51 -36.69
C VAL A 26 -10.18 2.32 -37.01
N ASN A 27 -10.58 2.65 -38.24
CA ASN A 27 -11.99 2.61 -38.68
C ASN A 27 -12.16 1.96 -40.07
N THR A 28 -11.10 1.33 -40.58
CA THR A 28 -11.03 0.70 -41.89
C THR A 28 -10.68 -0.79 -41.76
N PRO A 29 -11.08 -1.64 -42.73
CA PRO A 29 -10.64 -3.03 -42.78
C PRO A 29 -9.12 -3.15 -42.97
N GLU A 30 -8.55 -2.23 -43.73
CA GLU A 30 -7.12 -2.16 -44.04
C GLU A 30 -6.39 -1.21 -43.08
N SER A 31 -5.12 -1.51 -42.83
CA SER A 31 -4.27 -0.65 -42.01
C SER A 31 -3.76 0.53 -42.82
N GLU A 32 -3.82 1.73 -42.24
CA GLU A 32 -3.37 2.96 -42.89
C GLU A 32 -2.17 3.57 -42.16
N TRP A 33 -1.38 4.33 -42.90
CA TRP A 33 -0.25 5.06 -42.35
C TRP A 33 -0.70 6.36 -41.71
N TYR A 34 -0.53 6.46 -40.39
CA TYR A 34 -0.79 7.68 -39.64
C TYR A 34 0.49 8.33 -39.19
N GLN A 35 0.63 9.63 -39.46
CA GLN A 35 1.73 10.41 -38.92
C GLN A 35 1.47 10.76 -37.44
N VAL A 36 2.49 10.56 -36.63
CA VAL A 36 2.54 10.98 -35.23
C VAL A 36 2.82 12.48 -35.19
N ILE A 37 1.87 13.26 -34.69
CA ILE A 37 1.97 14.72 -34.59
C ILE A 37 2.25 15.19 -33.17
N GLY A 38 2.17 14.29 -32.20
CA GLY A 38 2.41 14.61 -30.79
C GLY A 38 2.49 13.35 -29.93
N VAL A 39 3.07 13.51 -28.76
CA VAL A 39 3.18 12.47 -27.73
C VAL A 39 2.58 13.03 -26.44
N VAL A 40 1.71 12.26 -25.80
CA VAL A 40 1.11 12.60 -24.49
C VAL A 40 1.65 11.71 -23.40
N GLN A 41 1.64 12.20 -22.16
CA GLN A 41 2.00 11.40 -21.00
C GLN A 41 1.07 10.20 -20.88
N HIS A 42 1.63 9.07 -20.49
CA HIS A 42 0.89 7.83 -20.36
C HIS A 42 -0.28 7.95 -19.37
N GLN A 43 -1.47 7.51 -19.80
CA GLN A 43 -2.67 7.50 -18.97
C GLN A 43 -3.19 6.09 -18.74
N ARG A 44 -3.52 5.80 -17.48
CA ARG A 44 -4.11 4.52 -17.07
C ARG A 44 -5.62 4.58 -17.27
N HIS A 45 -6.12 3.92 -18.31
CA HIS A 45 -7.55 3.99 -18.68
C HIS A 45 -8.44 2.92 -18.04
N GLU A 46 -7.90 1.74 -17.71
CA GLU A 46 -8.69 0.60 -17.23
C GLU A 46 -8.55 0.34 -15.73
N THR A 47 -7.34 0.44 -15.19
CA THR A 47 -7.06 0.21 -13.77
C THR A 47 -5.89 1.06 -13.31
N LEU A 48 -5.91 1.46 -12.04
CA LEU A 48 -4.78 2.14 -11.41
C LEU A 48 -3.66 1.17 -10.99
N ALA A 49 -3.98 -0.12 -10.90
CA ALA A 49 -3.07 -1.16 -10.39
C ALA A 49 -2.11 -1.72 -11.45
N ALA A 50 -2.42 -1.55 -12.74
CA ALA A 50 -1.52 -1.89 -13.84
C ALA A 50 -1.27 -0.63 -14.67
N ASP A 51 -0.12 -0.57 -15.36
CA ASP A 51 0.14 0.52 -16.30
C ASP A 51 -0.90 0.55 -17.43
N GLY A 52 -1.53 -0.60 -17.73
CA GLY A 52 -2.59 -0.66 -18.73
C GLY A 52 -2.01 -0.73 -20.14
N ARG A 53 -2.85 -0.44 -21.14
CA ARG A 53 -2.48 -0.53 -22.56
C ARG A 53 -2.01 0.82 -23.08
N GLU A 54 -1.08 0.79 -24.02
CA GLU A 54 -0.61 2.02 -24.66
C GLU A 54 -1.70 2.59 -25.57
N GLY A 55 -1.97 3.90 -25.43
CA GLY A 55 -3.03 4.59 -26.15
C GLY A 55 -2.59 5.18 -27.49
N MET A 56 -3.53 5.23 -28.44
CA MET A 56 -3.47 6.08 -29.63
C MET A 56 -4.68 7.02 -29.59
N LEU A 57 -4.43 8.32 -29.71
CA LEU A 57 -5.47 9.34 -29.77
C LEU A 57 -5.64 9.83 -31.21
N PHE A 58 -6.88 9.79 -31.66
CA PHE A 58 -7.32 10.35 -32.93
C PHE A 58 -8.33 11.46 -32.70
N THR A 59 -8.51 12.30 -33.71
CA THR A 59 -9.58 13.28 -33.72
C THR A 59 -10.92 12.59 -33.99
N ASP A 60 -11.99 13.11 -33.40
CA ASP A 60 -13.36 12.60 -33.54
C ASP A 60 -13.80 12.48 -35.02
N GLY A 61 -13.25 13.34 -35.90
CA GLY A 61 -13.49 13.29 -37.34
C GLY A 61 -13.10 11.97 -38.01
N ASN A 62 -12.21 11.17 -37.40
CA ASN A 62 -11.83 9.85 -37.93
C ASN A 62 -12.84 8.74 -37.60
N PHE A 63 -13.68 8.94 -36.58
CA PHE A 63 -14.63 7.93 -36.10
C PHE A 63 -16.08 8.22 -36.53
N GLY A 64 -16.35 9.40 -37.09
CA GLY A 64 -17.66 9.81 -37.61
C GLY A 64 -18.69 10.11 -36.51
N ALA A 65 -18.99 9.14 -35.65
CA ALA A 65 -19.88 9.30 -34.51
C ALA A 65 -19.17 8.91 -33.21
N VAL A 66 -19.19 9.82 -32.23
CA VAL A 66 -18.62 9.58 -30.90
C VAL A 66 -19.74 9.16 -29.97
N ALA A 67 -19.63 7.97 -29.38
CA ALA A 67 -20.65 7.44 -28.46
C ALA A 67 -20.60 8.05 -27.05
N ARG A 68 -19.55 8.82 -26.72
CA ARG A 68 -19.34 9.40 -25.39
C ARG A 68 -18.74 10.78 -25.48
N TRP A 69 -19.33 11.73 -24.77
CA TRP A 69 -18.79 13.07 -24.63
C TRP A 69 -18.29 13.32 -23.22
N MET A 70 -17.25 14.13 -23.11
CA MET A 70 -16.69 14.55 -21.83
C MET A 70 -16.78 16.07 -21.73
N LEU A 71 -17.44 16.54 -20.67
CA LEU A 71 -17.59 17.96 -20.39
C LEU A 71 -16.68 18.34 -19.23
N ARG A 72 -15.91 19.41 -19.40
CA ARG A 72 -15.10 20.01 -18.34
C ARG A 72 -15.84 21.21 -17.78
N THR A 73 -15.86 21.31 -16.45
CA THR A 73 -16.47 22.43 -15.72
C THR A 73 -15.63 22.78 -14.51
N ASP A 74 -15.65 24.04 -14.12
CA ASP A 74 -14.96 24.54 -12.92
C ASP A 74 -15.84 24.43 -11.66
N GLY A 75 -17.13 24.10 -11.81
CA GLY A 75 -18.10 23.95 -10.73
C GLY A 75 -18.48 22.50 -10.39
N ASP A 76 -19.53 22.32 -9.56
CA ASP A 76 -20.07 20.99 -9.25
C ASP A 76 -20.67 20.33 -10.50
N PRO A 77 -20.08 19.22 -11.00
CA PRO A 77 -20.58 18.54 -12.20
C PRO A 77 -22.02 18.06 -12.08
N SER A 78 -22.48 17.80 -10.84
CA SER A 78 -23.83 17.32 -10.56
C SER A 78 -24.90 18.36 -10.93
N ARG A 79 -24.54 19.65 -10.89
CA ARG A 79 -25.43 20.75 -11.28
C ARG A 79 -25.58 20.91 -12.79
N LEU A 80 -24.61 20.41 -13.57
CA LEU A 80 -24.69 20.41 -15.03
C LEU A 80 -25.53 19.27 -15.58
N VAL A 81 -25.75 18.20 -14.81
CA VAL A 81 -26.53 17.04 -15.23
C VAL A 81 -27.92 17.41 -15.76
N PRO A 82 -28.77 18.15 -15.02
CA PRO A 82 -30.09 18.53 -15.52
C PRO A 82 -30.01 19.51 -16.70
N LEU A 83 -29.03 20.42 -16.72
CA LEU A 83 -28.86 21.41 -17.78
C LEU A 83 -28.49 20.77 -19.11
N VAL A 84 -27.53 19.85 -19.11
CA VAL A 84 -27.11 19.10 -20.31
C VAL A 84 -28.26 18.24 -20.83
N ARG A 85 -29.01 17.61 -19.92
CA ARG A 85 -30.18 16.79 -20.30
C ARG A 85 -31.26 17.64 -20.98
N ASP A 86 -31.54 18.83 -20.47
CA ASP A 86 -32.53 19.74 -21.05
C ASP A 86 -32.10 20.23 -22.45
N GLU A 87 -30.84 20.64 -22.60
CA GLU A 87 -30.31 21.08 -23.91
C GLU A 87 -30.29 19.97 -24.96
N VAL A 88 -29.90 18.74 -24.59
CA VAL A 88 -29.95 17.59 -25.51
C VAL A 88 -31.40 17.27 -25.90
N ALA A 89 -32.34 17.37 -24.95
CA ALA A 89 -33.75 17.13 -25.21
C ALA A 89 -34.40 18.18 -26.15
N LYS A 90 -33.88 19.42 -26.17
CA LYS A 90 -34.28 20.45 -27.14
C LYS A 90 -33.85 20.11 -28.57
N PHE A 91 -32.71 19.44 -28.72
CA PHE A 91 -32.17 19.06 -30.03
C PHE A 91 -32.90 17.84 -30.62
N ASP A 92 -32.94 16.72 -29.88
CA ASP A 92 -33.77 15.56 -30.25
C ASP A 92 -34.16 14.77 -28.99
N LYS A 93 -35.47 14.68 -28.73
CA LYS A 93 -36.03 13.96 -27.57
C LYS A 93 -35.80 12.45 -27.60
N ARG A 94 -35.41 11.89 -28.75
CA ARG A 94 -35.05 10.47 -28.91
C ARG A 94 -33.61 10.18 -28.51
N LEU A 95 -32.77 11.20 -28.35
CA LEU A 95 -31.41 11.04 -27.84
C LEU A 95 -31.46 10.84 -26.32
N ALA A 96 -31.44 9.57 -25.91
CA ALA A 96 -31.35 9.21 -24.50
C ALA A 96 -29.94 9.48 -23.98
N VAL A 97 -29.80 10.47 -23.09
CA VAL A 97 -28.62 10.62 -22.24
C VAL A 97 -28.66 9.53 -21.17
N SER A 98 -28.16 8.34 -21.52
CA SER A 98 -28.23 7.15 -20.66
C SER A 98 -27.40 7.28 -19.39
N GLU A 99 -26.18 7.84 -19.47
CA GLU A 99 -25.27 7.92 -18.31
C GLU A 99 -24.50 9.24 -18.29
N LEU A 100 -24.94 10.18 -17.45
CA LEU A 100 -24.14 11.34 -17.07
C LEU A 100 -23.52 11.07 -15.70
N THR A 101 -22.27 10.60 -15.68
CA THR A 101 -21.56 10.26 -14.45
C THR A 101 -20.41 11.24 -14.23
N PRO A 102 -20.32 11.90 -13.05
CA PRO A 102 -19.16 12.73 -12.72
C PRO A 102 -17.87 11.91 -12.78
N MET A 103 -16.80 12.50 -13.30
CA MET A 103 -15.50 11.82 -13.39
C MET A 103 -14.99 11.34 -12.01
N ARG A 104 -15.35 12.04 -10.92
CA ARG A 104 -15.03 11.61 -9.55
C ARG A 104 -15.60 10.24 -9.20
N THR A 105 -16.86 9.97 -9.55
CA THR A 105 -17.49 8.67 -9.30
C THR A 105 -16.83 7.55 -10.08
N PHE A 106 -16.33 7.84 -11.28
CA PHE A 106 -15.54 6.89 -12.06
C PHE A 106 -14.21 6.56 -11.37
N ILE A 107 -13.50 7.59 -10.88
CA ILE A 107 -12.25 7.42 -10.11
C ILE A 107 -12.50 6.64 -8.82
N ASP A 108 -13.56 6.96 -8.09
CA ASP A 108 -13.91 6.29 -6.82
C ASP A 108 -14.18 4.80 -7.05
N ARG A 109 -14.89 4.44 -8.13
CA ARG A 109 -15.14 3.04 -8.51
C ARG A 109 -13.86 2.33 -8.92
N ALA A 110 -12.99 2.98 -9.70
CA ALA A 110 -11.70 2.43 -10.09
C ALA A 110 -10.78 2.17 -8.87
N GLN A 111 -10.89 2.99 -7.81
CA GLN A 111 -10.13 2.83 -6.57
C GLN A 111 -10.78 1.86 -5.56
N ALA A 112 -12.07 1.55 -5.70
CA ALA A 112 -12.81 0.77 -4.71
C ALA A 112 -12.20 -0.62 -4.48
N GLN A 113 -11.77 -1.31 -5.54
CA GLN A 113 -11.16 -2.63 -5.44
C GLN A 113 -9.83 -2.58 -4.68
N THR A 114 -8.95 -1.62 -5.02
CA THR A 114 -7.68 -1.41 -4.31
C THR A 114 -7.93 -1.06 -2.85
N ARG A 115 -8.88 -0.17 -2.56
CA ARG A 115 -9.23 0.23 -1.20
C ARG A 115 -9.74 -0.94 -0.36
N PHE A 116 -10.57 -1.80 -0.93
CA PHE A 116 -11.07 -3.00 -0.25
C PHE A 116 -9.93 -3.95 0.13
N ALA A 117 -9.01 -4.21 -0.80
CA ALA A 117 -7.82 -5.03 -0.52
C ALA A 117 -6.94 -4.41 0.57
N LEU A 118 -6.69 -3.09 0.51
CA LEU A 118 -5.91 -2.38 1.53
C LEU A 118 -6.56 -2.43 2.92
N ILE A 119 -7.88 -2.33 3.01
CA ILE A 119 -8.61 -2.47 4.28
C ILE A 119 -8.42 -3.88 4.85
N LEU A 120 -8.56 -4.92 4.02
CA LEU A 120 -8.41 -6.29 4.47
C LEU A 120 -6.97 -6.59 4.93
N ILE A 121 -5.97 -6.14 4.16
CA ILE A 121 -4.55 -6.23 4.53
C ILE A 121 -4.29 -5.47 5.83
N SER A 122 -4.88 -4.29 6.01
CA SER A 122 -4.75 -3.53 7.26
C SER A 122 -5.34 -4.28 8.45
N ILE A 123 -6.50 -4.92 8.30
CA ILE A 123 -7.12 -5.73 9.37
C ILE A 123 -6.21 -6.91 9.73
N PHE A 124 -5.74 -7.66 8.73
CA PHE A 124 -4.81 -8.77 8.97
C PHE A 124 -3.48 -8.32 9.58
N GLY A 125 -2.96 -7.15 9.16
CA GLY A 125 -1.78 -6.54 9.75
C GLY A 125 -1.97 -6.24 11.24
N VAL A 126 -3.10 -5.63 11.61
CA VAL A 126 -3.43 -5.35 13.02
C VAL A 126 -3.53 -6.65 13.83
N ILE A 127 -4.22 -7.67 13.30
CA ILE A 127 -4.33 -8.98 13.96
C ILE A 127 -2.95 -9.63 14.14
N ALA A 128 -2.10 -9.59 13.11
CA ALA A 128 -0.75 -10.14 13.17
C ALA A 128 0.10 -9.42 14.23
N VAL A 129 0.01 -8.09 14.32
CA VAL A 129 0.69 -7.31 15.36
C VAL A 129 0.20 -7.70 16.76
N LEU A 130 -1.10 -7.87 16.96
CA LEU A 130 -1.67 -8.31 18.24
C LEU A 130 -1.19 -9.71 18.61
N LEU A 131 -1.23 -10.67 17.69
CA LEU A 131 -0.74 -12.03 17.91
C LEU A 131 0.74 -12.05 18.24
N ALA A 132 1.55 -11.26 17.53
CA ALA A 132 2.97 -11.14 17.80
C ALA A 132 3.22 -10.50 19.19
N ALA A 133 2.47 -9.47 19.58
CA ALA A 133 2.57 -8.85 20.90
C ALA A 133 2.24 -9.84 22.03
N VAL A 134 1.18 -10.63 21.86
CA VAL A 134 0.79 -11.68 22.83
C VAL A 134 1.84 -12.78 22.91
N GLY A 135 2.35 -13.26 21.77
CA GLY A 135 3.39 -14.28 21.71
C GLY A 135 4.69 -13.80 22.38
N LEU A 136 5.10 -12.56 22.09
CA LEU A 136 6.28 -11.95 22.70
C LEU A 136 6.12 -11.81 24.22
N TYR A 137 4.95 -11.35 24.69
CA TYR A 137 4.64 -11.29 26.12
C TYR A 137 4.70 -12.69 26.78
N GLY A 138 4.15 -13.71 26.12
CA GLY A 138 4.18 -15.09 26.63
C GLY A 138 5.60 -15.61 26.81
N VAL A 139 6.43 -15.53 25.76
CA VAL A 139 7.83 -16.00 25.78
C VAL A 139 8.66 -15.23 26.81
N LEU A 140 8.50 -13.91 26.87
CA LEU A 140 9.24 -13.08 27.82
C LEU A 140 8.79 -13.32 29.27
N SER A 141 7.48 -13.35 29.52
CA SER A 141 6.92 -13.62 30.85
C SER A 141 7.35 -14.98 31.39
N ASP A 142 7.43 -15.99 30.52
CA ASP A 142 7.90 -17.33 30.91
C ASP A 142 9.40 -17.31 31.23
N SER A 143 10.22 -16.63 30.41
CA SER A 143 11.65 -16.48 30.68
C SER A 143 11.95 -15.74 31.99
N VAL A 144 11.15 -14.72 32.34
CA VAL A 144 11.26 -14.04 33.65
C VAL A 144 10.84 -14.99 34.77
N ARG A 145 9.73 -15.73 34.61
CA ARG A 145 9.25 -16.69 35.61
C ARG A 145 10.28 -17.77 35.94
N GLN A 146 10.94 -18.34 34.92
CA GLN A 146 11.99 -19.33 35.13
C GLN A 146 13.22 -18.77 35.87
N ARG A 147 13.46 -17.46 35.78
CA ARG A 147 14.60 -16.78 36.44
C ARG A 147 14.23 -16.17 37.80
N THR A 148 12.98 -16.27 38.25
CA THR A 148 12.51 -15.64 39.50
C THR A 148 13.29 -16.15 40.73
N ALA A 149 13.67 -17.44 40.76
CA ALA A 149 14.45 -18.01 41.85
C ALA A 149 15.88 -17.43 41.93
N GLU A 150 16.57 -17.28 40.79
CA GLU A 150 17.88 -16.61 40.73
C GLU A 150 17.79 -15.13 41.10
N ILE A 151 16.71 -14.47 40.68
CA ILE A 151 16.42 -13.07 40.99
C ILE A 151 16.19 -12.89 42.50
N GLY A 152 15.41 -13.78 43.12
CA GLY A 152 15.16 -13.80 44.56
C GLY A 152 16.44 -14.03 45.38
N LEU A 153 17.29 -14.96 44.94
CA LEU A 153 18.59 -15.22 45.58
C LEU A 153 19.51 -13.99 45.50
N ARG A 154 19.57 -13.31 44.35
CA ARG A 154 20.38 -12.08 44.18
C ARG A 154 19.85 -10.92 45.02
N MET A 155 18.53 -10.75 45.13
CA MET A 155 17.94 -9.73 46.00
C MET A 155 18.24 -10.02 47.48
N ALA A 156 18.17 -11.29 47.91
CA ALA A 156 18.55 -11.69 49.27
C ALA A 156 20.03 -11.43 49.59
N LEU A 157 20.91 -11.44 48.56
CA LEU A 157 22.32 -11.07 48.66
C LEU A 157 22.57 -9.55 48.57
N GLY A 158 21.52 -8.72 48.51
CA GLY A 158 21.62 -7.26 48.51
C GLY A 158 21.73 -6.61 47.13
N ALA A 159 21.41 -7.33 46.04
CA ALA A 159 21.40 -6.76 44.70
C ALA A 159 20.28 -5.72 44.53
N GLU A 160 20.60 -4.57 43.93
CA GLU A 160 19.64 -3.51 43.69
C GLU A 160 18.57 -3.92 42.65
N PRO A 161 17.26 -3.70 42.91
CA PRO A 161 16.17 -4.09 42.00
C PRO A 161 16.31 -3.53 40.58
N VAL A 162 16.93 -2.35 40.45
CA VAL A 162 17.19 -1.69 39.16
C VAL A 162 18.19 -2.47 38.30
N SER A 163 19.21 -3.09 38.91
CA SER A 163 20.21 -3.90 38.20
C SER A 163 19.58 -5.15 37.58
N ILE A 164 18.65 -5.78 38.30
CA ILE A 164 17.90 -6.95 37.83
C ILE A 164 16.94 -6.57 36.70
N LEU A 165 16.26 -5.43 36.83
CA LEU A 165 15.37 -4.90 35.79
C LEU A 165 16.13 -4.65 34.48
N GLN A 166 17.31 -4.01 34.55
CA GLN A 166 18.16 -3.75 33.39
C GLN A 166 18.67 -5.03 32.71
N LEU A 167 19.01 -6.05 33.50
CA LEU A 167 19.48 -7.33 32.97
C LEU A 167 18.37 -8.05 32.16
N VAL A 168 17.16 -8.12 32.73
CA VAL A 168 16.02 -8.80 32.11
C VAL A 168 15.53 -8.05 30.88
N VAL A 169 15.34 -6.73 30.99
CA VAL A 169 14.92 -5.88 29.86
C VAL A 169 15.99 -5.88 28.76
N GLY A 170 17.27 -5.80 29.11
CA GLY A 170 18.37 -5.83 28.13
C GLY A 170 18.45 -7.14 27.35
N GLN A 171 18.25 -8.28 28.00
CA GLN A 171 18.18 -9.58 27.30
C GLN A 171 16.95 -9.68 26.38
N GLY A 172 15.78 -9.26 26.87
CA GLY A 172 14.55 -9.26 26.07
C GLY A 172 14.65 -8.35 24.85
N LEU A 173 15.25 -7.16 25.00
CA LEU A 173 15.47 -6.22 23.90
C LEU A 173 16.49 -6.75 22.88
N ARG A 174 17.57 -7.42 23.30
CA ARG A 174 18.53 -8.04 22.37
C ARG A 174 17.90 -9.15 21.53
N LEU A 175 17.11 -10.02 22.16
CA LEU A 175 16.39 -11.09 21.44
C LEU A 175 15.37 -10.50 20.47
N SER A 176 14.64 -9.47 20.89
CA SER A 176 13.68 -8.74 20.05
C SER A 176 14.35 -8.06 18.87
N ALA A 177 15.51 -7.42 19.09
CA ALA A 177 16.29 -6.80 18.03
C ALA A 177 16.78 -7.83 16.99
N ALA A 178 17.26 -9.00 17.43
CA ALA A 178 17.64 -10.08 16.53
C ALA A 178 16.44 -10.57 15.70
N GLY A 179 15.27 -10.74 16.34
CA GLY A 179 14.02 -11.09 15.66
C GLY A 179 13.59 -10.05 14.62
N ILE A 180 13.67 -8.76 14.95
CA ILE A 180 13.36 -7.66 14.03
C ILE A 180 14.29 -7.69 12.81
N VAL A 181 15.61 -7.86 13.02
CA VAL A 181 16.59 -7.93 11.92
C VAL A 181 16.28 -9.13 11.02
N CYS A 182 16.07 -10.31 11.59
CA CYS A 182 15.71 -11.51 10.82
C CYS A 182 14.39 -11.32 10.05
N GLY A 183 13.39 -10.70 10.69
CA GLY A 183 12.10 -10.41 10.08
C GLY A 183 12.20 -9.43 8.91
N ILE A 184 13.00 -8.37 9.03
CA ILE A 184 13.27 -7.41 7.95
C ILE A 184 13.96 -8.11 6.78
N LEU A 185 14.98 -8.93 7.05
CA LEU A 185 15.69 -9.67 6.00
C LEU A 185 14.76 -10.65 5.27
N ALA A 186 13.91 -11.37 6.00
CA ALA A 186 12.93 -12.28 5.43
C ALA A 186 11.89 -11.53 4.60
N ALA A 187 11.39 -10.39 5.10
CA ALA A 187 10.43 -9.55 4.40
C ALA A 187 11.02 -8.99 3.09
N LEU A 188 12.22 -8.41 3.12
CA LEU A 188 12.91 -7.92 1.92
C LEU A 188 13.13 -9.03 0.89
N SER A 189 13.53 -10.22 1.34
CA SER A 189 13.71 -11.38 0.46
C SER A 189 12.41 -11.84 -0.18
N LEU A 190 11.30 -11.80 0.55
CA LEU A 190 9.99 -12.18 0.01
C LEU A 190 9.46 -11.10 -0.94
N THR A 191 9.64 -9.82 -0.60
CA THR A 191 9.21 -8.70 -1.45
C THR A 191 9.94 -8.67 -2.78
N SER A 192 11.23 -9.03 -2.82
CA SER A 192 11.98 -9.11 -4.09
C SER A 192 11.49 -10.25 -5.00
N VAL A 193 11.02 -11.37 -4.43
CA VAL A 193 10.38 -12.45 -5.21
C VAL A 193 9.02 -11.98 -5.74
N MET A 194 8.25 -11.30 -4.89
CA MET A 194 6.93 -10.78 -5.24
C MET A 194 6.95 -9.57 -6.18
N SER A 195 8.06 -8.82 -6.29
CA SER A 195 8.14 -7.67 -7.20
C SER A 195 8.02 -8.07 -8.68
N SER A 196 8.27 -9.34 -9.01
CA SER A 196 7.97 -9.90 -10.33
C SER A 196 6.46 -9.99 -10.63
N MET A 197 5.62 -9.95 -9.59
CA MET A 197 4.16 -10.03 -9.66
C MET A 197 3.48 -8.69 -9.33
N LEU A 198 4.16 -7.74 -8.68
CA LEU A 198 3.62 -6.42 -8.33
C LEU A 198 4.02 -5.37 -9.37
N VAL A 199 3.05 -4.91 -10.17
CA VAL A 199 3.22 -3.74 -11.06
C VAL A 199 2.90 -2.46 -10.27
N GLY A 200 3.82 -1.51 -10.25
CA GLY A 200 3.55 -0.13 -9.81
C GLY A 200 3.60 0.18 -8.30
N VAL A 201 4.08 -0.72 -7.45
CA VAL A 201 4.38 -0.43 -6.04
C VAL A 201 5.89 -0.49 -5.83
N ALA A 202 6.49 0.58 -5.30
CA ALA A 202 7.92 0.58 -4.97
C ALA A 202 8.18 -0.51 -3.90
N PRO A 203 8.98 -1.55 -4.19
CA PRO A 203 9.13 -2.69 -3.30
C PRO A 203 9.89 -2.37 -2.00
N HIS A 204 10.45 -1.16 -1.87
CA HIS A 204 11.36 -0.78 -0.78
C HIS A 204 10.97 0.55 -0.14
N ASP A 205 9.79 0.60 0.48
CA ASP A 205 9.43 1.76 1.31
C ASP A 205 10.15 1.67 2.67
N ALA A 206 11.32 2.30 2.73
CA ALA A 206 12.15 2.35 3.93
C ALA A 206 11.42 2.97 5.14
N VAL A 207 10.47 3.89 4.91
CA VAL A 207 9.70 4.54 5.98
C VAL A 207 8.78 3.52 6.63
N THR A 208 8.11 2.69 5.83
CA THR A 208 7.24 1.62 6.35
C THR A 208 8.03 0.59 7.16
N PHE A 209 9.20 0.13 6.66
CA PHE A 209 10.05 -0.79 7.42
C PHE A 209 10.56 -0.20 8.74
N ALA A 210 10.99 1.07 8.73
CA ALA A 210 11.44 1.76 9.93
C ALA A 210 10.30 1.93 10.94
N ALA A 211 9.11 2.33 10.50
CA ALA A 211 7.95 2.49 11.36
C ALA A 211 7.54 1.17 12.02
N ILE A 212 7.54 0.06 11.27
CA ILE A 212 7.24 -1.28 11.79
C ILE A 212 8.31 -1.71 12.81
N ALA A 213 9.59 -1.51 12.52
CA ALA A 213 10.67 -1.84 13.44
C ALA A 213 10.54 -1.08 14.77
N VAL A 214 10.27 0.22 14.72
CA VAL A 214 10.03 1.05 15.91
C VAL A 214 8.80 0.59 16.68
N LEU A 215 7.71 0.27 15.99
CA LEU A 215 6.48 -0.24 16.60
C LEU A 215 6.72 -1.55 17.35
N PHE A 216 7.36 -2.53 16.71
CA PHE A 216 7.68 -3.81 17.34
C PHE A 216 8.66 -3.64 18.52
N PHE A 217 9.64 -2.75 18.39
CA PHE A 217 10.56 -2.46 19.48
C PHE A 217 9.84 -1.81 20.67
N ALA A 218 8.88 -0.90 20.43
CA ALA A 218 8.06 -0.31 21.47
C ALA A 218 7.17 -1.36 22.15
N ILE A 219 6.51 -2.23 21.38
CA ILE A 219 5.73 -3.35 21.91
C ILE A 219 6.60 -4.26 22.78
N ALA A 220 7.82 -4.57 22.32
CA ALA A 220 8.77 -5.38 23.07
C ALA A 220 9.22 -4.72 24.37
N ALA A 221 9.55 -3.42 24.33
CA ALA A 221 9.90 -2.66 25.52
C ALA A 221 8.76 -2.65 26.56
N PHE A 222 7.52 -2.40 26.12
CA PHE A 222 6.34 -2.45 26.99
C PHE A 222 6.10 -3.86 27.56
N ALA A 223 6.22 -4.89 26.73
CA ALA A 223 6.05 -6.29 27.13
C ALA A 223 7.13 -6.77 28.11
N CYS A 224 8.37 -6.29 27.98
CA CYS A 224 9.47 -6.56 28.92
C CYS A 224 9.29 -5.81 30.25
N TRP A 225 8.83 -4.55 30.20
CA TRP A 225 8.76 -3.69 31.38
C TRP A 225 7.71 -4.17 32.39
N LEU A 226 6.57 -4.68 31.92
CA LEU A 226 5.45 -5.11 32.78
C LEU A 226 5.80 -6.29 33.72
N PRO A 227 6.34 -7.42 33.24
CA PRO A 227 6.77 -8.53 34.11
C PRO A 227 8.02 -8.18 34.93
N ALA A 228 8.97 -7.42 34.39
CA ALA A 228 10.15 -6.98 35.14
C ALA A 228 9.75 -6.09 36.33
N ARG A 229 8.78 -5.19 36.15
CA ARG A 229 8.21 -4.38 37.23
C ARG A 229 7.45 -5.21 38.25
N ARG A 230 6.72 -6.25 37.81
CA ARG A 230 6.10 -7.21 38.74
C ARG A 230 7.14 -7.96 39.56
N ALA A 231 8.20 -8.49 38.94
CA ALA A 231 9.26 -9.22 39.63
C ALA A 231 10.04 -8.36 40.64
N ALA A 232 10.32 -7.10 40.29
CA ALA A 232 11.00 -6.15 41.18
C ALA A 232 10.12 -5.66 42.36
N GLY A 233 8.80 -5.85 42.28
CA GLY A 233 7.85 -5.48 43.34
C GLY A 233 7.39 -6.65 44.21
N LEU A 234 7.87 -7.88 43.96
CA LEU A 234 7.57 -9.03 44.81
C LEU A 234 8.43 -8.97 46.08
N ASP A 235 7.78 -9.01 47.24
CA ASP A 235 8.43 -9.06 48.54
C ASP A 235 9.28 -10.34 48.64
N PRO A 236 10.60 -10.25 48.93
CA PRO A 236 11.49 -11.41 48.92
C PRO A 236 11.10 -12.52 49.91
N THR A 237 10.24 -12.21 50.89
CA THR A 237 9.74 -13.15 51.89
C THR A 237 8.58 -14.03 51.40
N THR A 238 7.83 -13.62 50.38
CA THR A 238 6.79 -14.48 49.76
C THR A 238 7.36 -15.42 48.71
N ALA A 239 8.44 -15.03 48.03
CA ALA A 239 9.12 -15.86 47.01
C ALA A 239 9.76 -17.14 47.57
N LEU A 240 10.11 -17.18 48.86
CA LEU A 240 10.67 -18.36 49.55
C LEU A 240 9.63 -19.27 50.21
N ARG A 241 8.34 -18.89 50.17
CA ARG A 241 7.26 -19.62 50.86
C ARG A 241 6.35 -20.41 49.92
N GLU A 242 6.66 -20.43 48.62
CA GLU A 242 5.99 -21.24 47.59
C GLU A 242 6.75 -22.54 47.23
N GLU A 243 7.78 -22.92 47.98
CA GLU A 243 8.23 -24.33 48.05
C GLU A 243 7.42 -25.08 49.13
#